data_AF-I4W4C1-F1
#
_entry.id   AF-I4W4C1-F1
#
_cell.length_a   1.000
_cell.length_b   1.000
_cell.length_c   1.000
_cell.angle_alpha   90.00
_cell.angle_beta   90.00
_cell.angle_gamma   90.00
#
_symmetry.space_group_name_H-M   'P 1'
#
loop_
_entity.id
_entity.type
_entity.pdbx_description
1 polymer ?
#
loop_
_entity_poly.entity_id
_entity_poly.type
_entity_poly.pdbx_seq_one_letter_code
_entity_poly.pdbx_strand_id
1 'polypeptide(L)'
;MHATGHFDVKVSPQTPDNPQAKASGLARLSLDKQFHGDLDATSQGEMLAAGDGSTSGAYVALETVSGKLHGRSGSFALVHRALMVAGTPREWTVVVVPGSGTGELAGLDGAMTITIVDGRHDYDFSYTLPTH
;
A
#
# COMPACT_ATOMS: atom_id res chain seq x y z
N MET A 1 14.21 2.07 12.35
CA MET A 1 14.99 1.94 11.10
C MET A 1 14.23 2.67 10.01
N HIS A 2 14.89 2.97 8.89
CA HIS A 2 14.34 3.84 7.86
C HIS A 2 14.77 3.37 6.48
N ALA A 3 13.81 3.12 5.59
CA ALA A 3 14.04 2.65 4.24
C ALA A 3 13.42 3.64 3.23
N THR A 4 14.14 3.94 2.17
CA THR A 4 13.68 4.86 1.11
C THR A 4 13.88 4.29 -0.27
N GLY A 5 13.05 4.73 -1.20
CA GLY A 5 13.16 4.34 -2.60
C GLY A 5 11.96 4.79 -3.41
N HIS A 6 11.73 4.10 -4.52
CA HIS A 6 10.59 4.36 -5.40
C HIS A 6 9.89 3.06 -5.77
N PHE A 7 8.68 3.17 -6.31
CA PHE A 7 7.97 2.03 -6.85
C PHE A 7 7.23 2.38 -8.14
N ASP A 8 7.08 1.36 -8.98
CA ASP A 8 6.16 1.37 -10.11
C ASP A 8 4.86 0.72 -9.69
N VAL A 9 3.73 1.21 -10.21
CA VAL A 9 2.41 0.64 -9.93
C VAL A 9 1.62 0.48 -11.22
N LYS A 10 1.04 -0.70 -11.39
CA LYS A 10 0.00 -0.98 -12.39
C LYS A 10 -1.32 -1.15 -11.65
N VAL A 11 -2.33 -0.44 -12.14
CA VAL A 11 -3.69 -0.46 -11.58
C VAL A 11 -4.64 -0.94 -12.66
N SER A 12 -5.43 -1.97 -12.35
CA SER A 12 -6.41 -2.52 -13.30
C SER A 12 -7.81 -2.55 -12.66
N PRO A 13 -8.84 -2.02 -13.33
CA PRO A 13 -10.23 -2.19 -12.90
C PRO A 13 -10.63 -3.65 -12.78
N GLN A 14 -11.34 -3.97 -11.70
CA GLN A 14 -11.90 -5.29 -11.44
C GLN A 14 -13.42 -5.26 -11.56
N THR A 15 -13.98 -6.28 -12.20
CA THR A 15 -15.43 -6.46 -12.26
C THR A 15 -15.93 -7.01 -10.93
N PRO A 16 -16.87 -6.35 -10.23
CA PRO A 16 -17.45 -6.92 -9.02
C PRO A 16 -18.14 -8.27 -9.30
N ASP A 17 -17.91 -9.23 -8.42
CA ASP A 17 -18.22 -10.66 -8.61
C ASP A 17 -19.56 -11.10 -8.02
N ASN A 18 -20.21 -10.25 -7.22
CA ASN A 18 -21.52 -10.54 -6.62
C ASN A 18 -22.50 -9.34 -6.71
N PRO A 19 -23.82 -9.59 -6.60
CA PRO A 19 -24.84 -8.52 -6.73
C PRO A 19 -24.66 -7.36 -5.74
N GLN A 20 -24.26 -7.65 -4.50
CA GLN A 20 -24.07 -6.65 -3.46
C GLN A 20 -22.89 -5.72 -3.78
N ALA A 21 -21.76 -6.28 -4.20
CA ALA A 21 -20.60 -5.52 -4.64
C ALA A 21 -20.92 -4.67 -5.88
N LYS A 22 -21.69 -5.20 -6.85
CA LYS A 22 -22.15 -4.40 -8.00
C LYS A 22 -23.06 -3.25 -7.56
N ALA A 23 -24.02 -3.50 -6.68
CA ALA A 23 -24.97 -2.51 -6.20
C ALA A 23 -24.31 -1.42 -5.33
N SER A 24 -23.15 -1.69 -4.73
CA SER A 24 -22.43 -0.73 -3.89
C SER A 24 -21.95 0.52 -4.64
N GLY A 25 -21.74 0.43 -5.96
CA GLY A 25 -21.17 1.50 -6.77
C GLY A 25 -19.69 1.81 -6.47
N LEU A 26 -19.02 1.00 -5.64
CA LEU A 26 -17.60 1.15 -5.34
C LEU A 26 -16.74 0.75 -6.54
N ALA A 27 -15.67 1.51 -6.78
CA ALA A 27 -14.62 1.08 -7.69
C ALA A 27 -13.81 -0.05 -7.03
N ARG A 28 -13.54 -1.12 -7.79
CA ARG A 28 -12.63 -2.20 -7.40
C ARG A 28 -11.42 -2.18 -8.34
N LEU A 29 -10.22 -2.20 -7.77
CA LEU A 29 -8.97 -2.11 -8.52
C LEU A 29 -8.00 -3.18 -8.00
N SER A 30 -7.28 -3.84 -8.89
CA SER A 30 -6.13 -4.67 -8.53
C SER A 30 -4.85 -3.84 -8.66
N LEU A 31 -3.90 -4.10 -7.77
CA LEU A 31 -2.62 -3.42 -7.69
C LEU A 31 -1.50 -4.44 -7.92
N ASP A 32 -0.57 -4.10 -8.81
CA ASP A 32 0.68 -4.82 -9.05
C ASP A 32 1.82 -3.80 -8.97
N LYS A 33 2.71 -3.95 -7.97
CA LYS A 33 3.80 -2.99 -7.72
C LYS A 33 5.16 -3.66 -7.77
N GLN A 34 6.14 -2.88 -8.19
CA GLN A 34 7.56 -3.20 -8.05
C GLN A 34 8.21 -2.08 -7.24
N PHE A 35 8.72 -2.41 -6.05
CA PHE A 35 9.51 -1.53 -5.20
C PHE A 35 11.00 -1.68 -5.54
N HIS A 36 11.71 -0.56 -5.45
CA HIS A 36 13.14 -0.46 -5.71
C HIS A 36 13.83 0.33 -4.60
N GLY A 37 15.12 0.07 -4.39
CA GLY A 37 15.95 0.74 -3.38
C GLY A 37 16.11 -0.12 -2.13
N ASP A 38 15.86 0.49 -0.95
CA ASP A 38 16.02 -0.20 0.33
C ASP A 38 15.01 -1.36 0.53
N LEU A 39 13.83 -1.22 -0.05
CA LEU A 39 12.86 -2.27 -0.27
C LEU A 39 12.93 -2.69 -1.75
N ASP A 40 13.51 -3.86 -1.99
CA ASP A 40 13.54 -4.53 -3.30
C ASP A 40 12.52 -5.68 -3.26
N ALA A 41 11.31 -5.41 -3.76
CA ALA A 41 10.17 -6.28 -3.57
C ALA A 41 9.11 -6.10 -4.65
N THR A 42 8.25 -7.10 -4.80
CA THR A 42 6.98 -6.95 -5.53
C THR A 42 5.82 -6.94 -4.55
N SER A 43 4.68 -6.37 -4.95
CA SER A 43 3.45 -6.53 -4.21
C SER A 43 2.23 -6.73 -5.10
N GLN A 44 1.27 -7.48 -4.55
CA GLN A 44 -0.04 -7.71 -5.17
C GLN A 44 -1.13 -7.34 -4.17
N GLY A 45 -2.16 -6.63 -4.62
CA GLY A 45 -3.21 -6.15 -3.74
C GLY A 45 -4.51 -5.79 -4.44
N GLU A 46 -5.48 -5.41 -3.62
CA GLU A 46 -6.78 -4.90 -4.07
C GLU A 46 -7.09 -3.58 -3.36
N MET A 47 -7.79 -2.70 -4.07
CA MET A 47 -8.28 -1.41 -3.59
C MET A 47 -9.77 -1.28 -3.84
N LEU A 48 -10.48 -0.75 -2.85
CA LEU A 48 -11.85 -0.27 -2.97
C LEU A 48 -11.86 1.26 -2.85
N ALA A 49 -12.59 1.94 -3.73
CA ALA A 49 -12.67 3.40 -3.71
C ALA A 49 -14.09 3.92 -3.95
N ALA A 50 -14.37 5.10 -3.39
CA ALA A 50 -15.59 5.87 -3.57
C ALA A 50 -15.28 7.36 -3.72
N GLY A 51 -16.13 8.08 -4.44
CA GLY A 51 -15.99 9.54 -4.65
C GLY A 51 -15.50 9.90 -6.05
N ASP A 52 -15.11 11.17 -6.21
CA ASP A 52 -14.72 11.74 -7.51
C ASP A 52 -13.24 11.50 -7.86
N GLY A 53 -12.46 10.97 -6.92
CA GLY A 53 -11.03 10.67 -7.10
C GLY A 53 -10.12 11.89 -7.27
N SER A 54 -10.64 13.11 -7.12
CA SER A 54 -9.89 14.36 -7.36
C SER A 54 -9.97 15.34 -6.19
N THR A 55 -11.17 15.61 -5.67
CA THR A 55 -11.38 16.55 -4.56
C THR A 55 -11.93 15.84 -3.33
N SER A 56 -12.79 14.84 -3.50
CA SER A 56 -13.44 14.17 -2.38
C SER A 56 -13.58 12.68 -2.67
N GLY A 57 -13.15 11.88 -1.71
CA GLY A 57 -13.22 10.43 -1.86
C GLY A 57 -12.57 9.68 -0.72
N ALA A 58 -12.78 8.39 -0.72
CA ALA A 58 -12.14 7.47 0.19
C ALA A 58 -11.60 6.28 -0.59
N TYR A 59 -10.45 5.76 -0.16
CA TYR A 59 -10.04 4.44 -0.58
C TYR A 59 -9.46 3.65 0.58
N VAL A 60 -9.58 2.35 0.47
CA VAL A 60 -8.85 1.37 1.29
C VAL A 60 -8.20 0.37 0.38
N ALA A 61 -7.00 -0.06 0.72
CA ALA A 61 -6.30 -1.11 0.00
C ALA A 61 -5.55 -2.02 0.96
N LEU A 62 -5.45 -3.30 0.60
CA LEU A 62 -4.50 -4.22 1.20
C LEU A 62 -3.61 -4.79 0.10
N GLU A 63 -2.34 -4.93 0.39
CA GLU A 63 -1.38 -5.59 -0.49
C GLU A 63 -0.43 -6.46 0.31
N THR A 64 0.00 -7.57 -0.31
CA THR A 64 1.08 -8.41 0.21
C THR A 64 2.36 -8.07 -0.54
N VAL A 65 3.37 -7.63 0.20
CA VAL A 65 4.71 -7.33 -0.28
C VAL A 65 5.58 -8.56 -0.07
N SER A 66 6.39 -8.94 -1.07
CA SER A 66 7.33 -10.06 -1.01
C SER A 66 8.66 -9.66 -1.62
N GLY A 67 9.75 -9.80 -0.85
CA GLY A 67 11.07 -9.40 -1.30
C GLY A 67 12.06 -9.20 -0.17
N LYS A 68 12.88 -8.16 -0.27
CA LYS A 68 13.94 -7.83 0.68
C LYS A 68 13.83 -6.41 1.18
N LEU A 69 13.88 -6.24 2.50
CA LEU A 69 13.99 -4.94 3.17
C LEU A 69 15.36 -4.83 3.82
N HIS A 70 16.20 -3.92 3.34
CA HIS A 70 17.62 -3.81 3.72
C HIS A 70 18.33 -5.17 3.69
N GLY A 71 18.08 -5.94 2.62
CA GLY A 71 18.66 -7.26 2.40
C GLY A 71 17.98 -8.42 3.14
N ARG A 72 17.09 -8.16 4.10
CA ARG A 72 16.36 -9.18 4.87
C ARG A 72 15.18 -9.70 4.07
N SER A 73 15.14 -11.01 3.83
CA SER A 73 14.15 -11.65 2.97
C SER A 73 12.89 -12.04 3.73
N GLY A 74 11.74 -11.74 3.16
CA GLY A 74 10.45 -12.12 3.73
C GLY A 74 9.27 -11.53 2.96
N SER A 75 8.10 -11.62 3.58
CA SER A 75 6.88 -10.95 3.12
C SER A 75 6.20 -10.25 4.28
N PHE A 76 5.33 -9.31 3.97
CA PHE A 76 4.45 -8.63 4.93
C PHE A 76 3.26 -8.04 4.18
N ALA A 77 2.20 -7.66 4.90
CA ALA A 77 1.07 -6.97 4.31
C ALA A 77 1.07 -5.49 4.71
N LEU A 78 0.68 -4.63 3.77
CA LEU A 78 0.39 -3.22 4.03
C LEU A 78 -1.12 -3.00 3.95
N VAL A 79 -1.63 -2.11 4.81
CA VAL A 79 -2.98 -1.57 4.71
C VAL A 79 -2.92 -0.08 4.48
N HIS A 80 -3.68 0.37 3.49
CA HIS A 80 -3.83 1.76 3.10
C HIS A 80 -5.20 2.27 3.50
N ARG A 81 -5.26 3.49 4.01
CA ARG A 81 -6.50 4.23 4.25
C ARG A 81 -6.30 5.66 3.81
N ALA A 82 -7.20 6.16 2.98
CA ALA A 82 -7.23 7.58 2.67
C ALA A 82 -8.64 8.13 2.66
N LEU A 83 -8.75 9.38 3.11
CA LEU A 83 -9.97 10.16 3.10
C LEU A 83 -9.64 11.58 2.67
N MET A 84 -10.23 12.02 1.57
CA MET A 84 -10.10 13.36 0.99
C MET A 84 -11.42 14.12 1.15
N VAL A 85 -11.33 15.37 1.60
CA VAL A 85 -12.48 16.28 1.72
C VAL A 85 -12.12 17.61 1.08
N ALA A 86 -12.78 17.95 -0.03
CA ALA A 86 -12.62 19.22 -0.75
C ALA A 86 -11.14 19.56 -1.03
N GLY A 87 -10.38 18.59 -1.56
CA GLY A 87 -8.97 18.71 -1.90
C GLY A 87 -8.01 18.59 -0.71
N THR A 88 -8.52 18.41 0.51
CA THR A 88 -7.70 18.30 1.72
C THR A 88 -7.67 16.85 2.24
N PRO A 89 -6.49 16.23 2.38
CA PRO A 89 -6.37 14.94 3.06
C PRO A 89 -6.79 15.06 4.53
N ARG A 90 -7.77 14.25 4.94
CA ARG A 90 -8.17 14.06 6.35
C ARG A 90 -7.51 12.84 6.96
N GLU A 91 -7.24 11.84 6.13
CA GLU A 91 -6.46 10.66 6.48
C GLU A 91 -5.64 10.25 5.25
N TRP A 92 -4.39 9.87 5.47
CA TRP A 92 -3.56 9.18 4.50
C TRP A 92 -2.56 8.32 5.26
N THR A 93 -2.89 7.05 5.47
CA THR A 93 -2.05 6.11 6.24
C THR A 93 -1.72 4.89 5.39
N VAL A 94 -0.46 4.46 5.46
CA VAL A 94 0.00 3.18 4.94
C VAL A 94 0.82 2.53 6.05
N VAL A 95 0.34 1.40 6.57
CA VAL A 95 0.95 0.77 7.75
C VAL A 95 1.08 -0.74 7.55
N VAL A 96 2.08 -1.33 8.19
CA VAL A 96 2.24 -2.78 8.22
C VAL A 96 1.07 -3.39 8.98
N VAL A 97 0.46 -4.43 8.42
CA VAL A 97 -0.56 -5.21 9.13
C VAL A 97 0.14 -5.97 10.26
N PRO A 98 -0.27 -5.78 11.53
CA PRO A 98 0.42 -6.41 12.66
C PRO A 98 0.53 -7.93 12.51
N GLY A 99 1.73 -8.46 12.74
CA GLY A 99 2.00 -9.90 12.66
C GLY A 99 2.00 -10.49 11.25
N SER A 100 1.90 -9.67 10.20
CA SER A 100 1.95 -10.15 8.81
C SER A 100 3.35 -10.49 8.30
N GLY A 101 4.39 -10.01 8.99
CA GLY A 101 5.78 -10.26 8.64
C GLY A 101 6.17 -11.74 8.68
N THR A 102 6.90 -12.20 7.67
CA THR A 102 7.41 -13.59 7.55
C THR A 102 8.92 -13.62 7.31
N GLY A 103 9.53 -14.80 7.46
CA GLY A 103 10.97 -14.97 7.23
C GLY A 103 11.80 -14.08 8.16
N GLU A 104 12.78 -13.38 7.59
CA GLU A 104 13.63 -12.43 8.32
C GLU A 104 12.93 -11.10 8.64
N LEU A 105 11.68 -10.94 8.17
CA LEU A 105 10.80 -9.82 8.46
C LEU A 105 9.71 -10.17 9.49
N ALA A 106 9.81 -11.34 10.14
CA ALA A 106 8.91 -11.70 11.24
C ALA A 106 8.98 -10.65 12.37
N GLY A 107 7.81 -10.17 12.80
CA GLY A 107 7.70 -9.10 13.80
C GLY A 107 7.90 -7.68 13.24
N LEU A 108 7.95 -7.50 11.92
CA LEU A 108 7.96 -6.18 11.28
C LEU A 108 6.72 -5.37 11.70
N ASP A 109 6.97 -4.12 12.08
CA ASP A 109 5.96 -3.08 12.28
C ASP A 109 6.47 -1.77 11.71
N GLY A 110 5.58 -0.88 11.29
CA GLY A 110 5.98 0.39 10.70
C GLY A 110 4.90 1.09 9.88
N ALA A 111 5.25 2.28 9.41
CA ALA A 111 4.42 3.13 8.58
C ALA A 111 5.20 3.67 7.38
N MET A 112 4.54 3.71 6.24
CA MET A 112 5.08 4.20 4.98
C MET A 112 4.39 5.50 4.58
N THR A 113 5.17 6.48 4.17
CA THR A 113 4.70 7.68 3.49
C THR A 113 4.96 7.52 2.00
N ILE A 114 4.00 7.94 1.18
CA ILE A 114 4.13 7.92 -0.28
C ILE A 114 4.09 9.37 -0.76
N THR A 115 5.06 9.74 -1.60
CA THR A 115 5.10 11.05 -2.25
C THR A 115 5.05 10.84 -3.75
N ILE A 116 4.26 11.65 -4.46
CA ILE A 116 4.14 11.58 -5.92
C ILE A 116 4.61 12.92 -6.48
N VAL A 117 5.70 12.90 -7.25
CA VAL A 117 6.26 14.07 -7.93
C VAL A 117 6.45 13.73 -9.39
N ASP A 118 5.86 14.52 -10.30
CA ASP A 118 5.95 14.35 -11.75
C ASP A 118 5.63 12.92 -12.24
N GLY A 119 4.69 12.25 -11.57
CA GLY A 119 4.26 10.88 -11.89
C GLY A 119 5.14 9.76 -11.33
N ARG A 120 6.29 10.09 -10.72
CA ARG A 120 7.12 9.13 -9.97
C ARG A 120 6.56 8.95 -8.56
N HIS A 121 6.49 7.71 -8.11
CA HIS A 121 6.04 7.37 -6.77
C HIS A 121 7.25 7.02 -5.91
N ASP A 122 7.54 7.86 -4.92
CA ASP A 122 8.57 7.64 -3.92
C ASP A 122 7.94 7.15 -2.61
N TYR A 123 8.67 6.32 -1.87
CA TYR A 123 8.30 5.89 -0.54
C TYR A 123 9.36 6.24 0.50
N ASP A 124 8.87 6.51 1.70
CA ASP A 124 9.64 6.66 2.92
C ASP A 124 9.02 5.73 3.97
N PHE A 125 9.77 4.72 4.42
CA PHE A 125 9.28 3.66 5.28
C PHE A 125 10.02 3.65 6.61
N SER A 126 9.34 4.11 7.65
CA SER A 126 9.80 4.05 9.03
C SER A 126 9.31 2.77 9.69
N TYR A 127 10.24 1.93 10.15
CA TYR A 127 9.91 0.58 10.62
C TYR A 127 10.79 0.09 11.78
N THR A 128 10.31 -0.93 12.47
CA THR A 128 11.01 -1.66 13.53
C THR A 128 11.01 -3.16 13.24
N LEU A 129 12.07 -3.84 13.65
CA LEU A 129 12.13 -5.30 13.74
C LEU A 129 12.63 -5.66 15.13
N PRO A 130 12.24 -6.83 15.67
CA PRO A 130 12.79 -7.34 16.92
C PRO A 130 14.32 -7.43 16.84
N THR A 131 15.00 -6.98 17.88
CA THR A 131 16.41 -7.29 18.08
C THR A 131 16.51 -8.71 18.60
N HIS A 132 17.24 -9.58 17.89
CA HIS A 132 17.63 -10.89 18.41
C HIS A 132 18.67 -10.77 19.53
#